data_AF-A0AAD5DFY8-F1
#
_entry.id   AF-A0AAD5DFY8-F1
#
_cell.length_a   1.000
_cell.length_b   1.000
_cell.length_c   1.000
_cell.angle_alpha   90.00
_cell.angle_beta   90.00
_cell.angle_gamma   90.00
#
_symmetry.space_group_name_H-M   'P 1'
#
loop_
_entity.id
_entity.type
_entity.pdbx_description
1 polymer ?
#
loop_
_entity_poly.entity_id
_entity_poly.type
_entity_poly.pdbx_seq_one_letter_code
_entity_poly.pdbx_strand_id
1 'polypeptide(L)'
;MVEGSSRAVQQRRRQRPTLVAAAAAPPGSEPEAEDRPFSFEPPPTVDIEGRTIGPGQVGIVDDPNNYVMTSPDIRADRTGYTPYDLIDFSDIPLKHEVVAKVDRPIGEVYALWSDRLNWPEWFGMIEELGFNEEHQDVVALNMWYRWAMTPWLELYVALERTHAEPNKYIVEEPVDGAPIVAAVLFQEAEGEPAATLVTLRISYLLPRVLYEFAGTMAVYGDVDRKLQRCMDRMKEWVEACDFQACQAENARQMANIRADLPENKRRQQEYNAQFELARQRMQQEEERQQAAEAAAAAQAGVAQQAGNEADDDGMDVVDAALQEVAANVAAATAATAAAEAEAPPAPAPKKRGGKKAAGGAVTAGKAATKRGRKKDA
;
A
#
# COMPACT_ATOMS: atom_id res chain seq x y z
N MET A 1 41.68 -26.25 -41.43
CA MET A 1 40.93 -26.77 -42.60
C MET A 1 40.17 -28.00 -42.13
N VAL A 2 38.95 -28.22 -42.67
CA VAL A 2 38.05 -29.37 -42.42
C VAL A 2 37.31 -29.26 -41.06
N GLU A 3 35.99 -29.33 -40.87
CA GLU A 3 34.71 -29.48 -41.61
C GLU A 3 33.64 -29.00 -40.59
N GLY A 4 32.58 -28.25 -40.88
CA GLY A 4 31.58 -28.45 -41.91
C GLY A 4 30.36 -29.26 -41.40
N SER A 5 29.71 -28.88 -40.29
CA SER A 5 28.48 -29.56 -39.82
C SER A 5 27.24 -28.68 -39.98
N SER A 6 26.50 -29.00 -41.03
CA SER A 6 25.19 -28.48 -41.44
C SER A 6 24.09 -29.00 -40.51
N ARG A 7 23.23 -28.12 -39.98
CA ARG A 7 21.97 -28.50 -39.36
C ARG A 7 20.80 -27.87 -40.08
N ALA A 8 19.96 -28.76 -40.60
CA ALA A 8 18.82 -28.52 -41.46
C ALA A 8 17.64 -27.86 -40.73
N VAL A 9 17.02 -26.93 -41.44
CA VAL A 9 15.77 -26.26 -41.12
C VAL A 9 14.61 -27.22 -41.41
N GLN A 10 13.84 -27.60 -40.40
CA GLN A 10 12.59 -28.36 -40.55
C GLN A 10 11.40 -27.40 -40.51
N GLN A 11 10.88 -27.05 -41.69
CA GLN A 11 9.60 -26.36 -41.85
C GLN A 11 8.44 -27.32 -41.55
N ARG A 12 7.69 -27.06 -40.47
CA ARG A 12 6.40 -27.71 -40.21
C ARG A 12 5.30 -27.01 -41.01
N ARG A 13 4.79 -27.70 -42.04
CA ARG A 13 3.53 -27.36 -42.73
C ARG A 13 2.35 -27.56 -41.78
N ARG A 14 1.58 -26.50 -41.54
CA ARG A 14 0.25 -26.57 -40.91
C ARG A 14 -0.78 -26.95 -41.98
N GLN A 15 -1.42 -28.11 -41.83
CA GLN A 15 -2.63 -28.45 -42.58
C GLN A 15 -3.85 -27.84 -41.85
N ARG A 16 -4.70 -27.14 -42.60
CA ARG A 16 -6.01 -26.65 -42.15
C ARG A 16 -7.03 -27.78 -42.27
N PRO A 17 -7.91 -28.01 -41.28
CA PRO A 17 -9.06 -28.88 -41.48
C PRO A 17 -10.20 -28.12 -42.20
N THR A 18 -10.79 -28.84 -43.14
CA THR A 18 -11.93 -28.49 -43.99
C THR A 18 -13.21 -28.44 -43.15
N LEU A 19 -13.94 -27.32 -43.22
CA LEU A 19 -15.26 -27.17 -42.59
C LEU A 19 -16.33 -27.77 -43.52
N VAL A 20 -17.07 -28.74 -42.99
CA VAL A 20 -18.19 -29.43 -43.64
C VAL A 20 -19.45 -28.58 -43.52
N ALA A 21 -20.16 -28.42 -44.64
CA ALA A 21 -21.41 -27.70 -44.76
C ALA A 21 -22.57 -28.45 -44.06
N ALA A 22 -23.35 -27.72 -43.26
CA ALA A 22 -24.61 -28.20 -42.69
C ALA A 22 -25.81 -27.67 -43.50
N ALA A 23 -26.76 -28.57 -43.72
CA ALA A 23 -27.90 -28.46 -44.62
C ALA A 23 -29.02 -27.53 -44.12
N ALA A 24 -29.74 -26.98 -45.09
CA ALA A 24 -30.93 -26.15 -44.94
C ALA A 24 -32.15 -26.92 -44.41
N ALA A 25 -32.95 -26.24 -43.56
CA ALA A 25 -34.28 -26.66 -43.15
C ALA A 25 -35.37 -25.76 -43.80
N PRO A 26 -36.59 -26.27 -44.05
CA PRO A 26 -37.65 -25.59 -44.79
C PRO A 26 -38.47 -24.58 -43.93
N PRO A 27 -39.20 -23.64 -44.58
CA PRO A 27 -39.95 -22.58 -43.90
C PRO A 27 -41.34 -23.07 -43.45
N GLY A 28 -41.73 -22.73 -42.22
CA GLY A 28 -43.04 -23.04 -41.68
C GLY A 28 -43.56 -21.95 -40.74
N SER A 29 -44.60 -21.24 -41.22
CA SER A 29 -45.69 -20.58 -40.51
C SER A 29 -45.38 -19.63 -39.33
N GLU A 30 -45.52 -18.33 -39.61
CA GLU A 30 -45.66 -17.24 -38.62
C GLU A 30 -47.07 -17.27 -37.98
N PRO A 31 -47.19 -17.15 -36.65
CA PRO A 31 -48.41 -16.69 -36.01
C PRO A 31 -48.36 -15.17 -35.76
N GLU A 32 -49.50 -14.52 -36.00
CA GLU A 32 -49.77 -13.10 -35.78
C GLU A 32 -49.41 -12.65 -34.35
N ALA A 33 -48.58 -11.62 -34.25
CA ALA A 33 -48.20 -10.99 -33.00
C ALA A 33 -49.22 -9.89 -32.63
N GLU A 34 -49.90 -10.07 -31.49
CA GLU A 34 -50.63 -9.00 -30.82
C GLU A 34 -49.65 -7.97 -30.26
N ASP A 35 -49.82 -6.72 -30.68
CA ASP A 35 -49.12 -5.54 -30.16
C ASP A 35 -49.47 -5.31 -28.67
N ARG A 36 -48.62 -5.81 -27.78
CA ARG A 36 -48.57 -5.39 -26.37
C ARG A 36 -47.30 -4.57 -26.16
N PRO A 37 -47.38 -3.33 -25.62
CA PRO A 37 -46.19 -2.56 -25.31
C PRO A 37 -45.36 -3.30 -24.26
N PHE A 38 -44.13 -3.64 -24.64
CA PHE A 38 -43.15 -4.33 -23.81
C PHE A 38 -42.70 -3.38 -22.68
N SER A 39 -43.32 -3.51 -21.50
CA SER A 39 -42.87 -2.81 -20.29
C SER A 39 -41.79 -3.66 -19.62
N PHE A 40 -40.55 -3.15 -19.59
CA PHE A 40 -39.47 -3.69 -18.78
C PHE A 40 -39.72 -3.28 -17.32
N GLU A 41 -40.53 -4.05 -16.59
CA GLU A 41 -40.47 -4.01 -15.14
C GLU A 41 -39.30 -4.91 -14.69
N PRO A 42 -38.28 -4.36 -13.98
CA PRO A 42 -37.17 -5.16 -13.49
C PRO A 42 -37.71 -6.23 -12.54
N PRO A 43 -37.18 -7.47 -12.59
CA PRO A 43 -37.63 -8.54 -11.71
C PRO A 43 -37.44 -8.13 -10.25
N PRO A 44 -38.39 -8.47 -9.36
CA PRO A 44 -38.27 -8.14 -7.94
C PRO A 44 -37.03 -8.80 -7.35
N THR A 45 -36.24 -8.03 -6.61
CA THR A 45 -35.08 -8.56 -5.87
C THR A 45 -35.58 -9.43 -4.73
N VAL A 46 -35.19 -10.70 -4.75
CA VAL A 46 -35.54 -11.71 -3.74
C VAL A 46 -34.30 -12.19 -3.00
N ASP A 47 -34.42 -12.43 -1.70
CA ASP A 47 -33.35 -13.05 -0.91
C ASP A 47 -33.21 -14.56 -1.17
N ILE A 48 -32.23 -15.22 -0.53
CA ILE A 48 -31.98 -16.67 -0.62
C ILE A 48 -33.20 -17.50 -0.16
N GLU A 49 -34.10 -16.93 0.63
CA GLU A 49 -35.34 -17.57 1.07
C GLU A 49 -36.56 -17.23 0.18
N GLY A 50 -36.36 -16.49 -0.91
CA GLY A 50 -37.40 -16.10 -1.87
C GLY A 50 -38.30 -14.95 -1.41
N ARG A 51 -37.90 -14.16 -0.40
CA ARG A 51 -38.68 -13.02 0.11
C ARG A 51 -38.31 -11.75 -0.64
N THR A 52 -39.33 -10.95 -0.97
CA THR A 52 -39.20 -9.72 -1.75
C THR A 52 -38.64 -8.58 -0.90
N ILE A 53 -37.51 -8.00 -1.31
CA ILE A 53 -36.86 -6.89 -0.59
C ILE A 53 -37.41 -5.56 -1.12
N GLY A 54 -37.93 -4.72 -0.23
CA GLY A 54 -38.47 -3.40 -0.59
C GLY A 54 -37.37 -2.34 -0.80
N PRO A 55 -37.60 -1.34 -1.66
CA PRO A 55 -36.63 -0.26 -1.87
C PRO A 55 -36.46 0.56 -0.57
N GLY A 56 -35.23 0.57 -0.03
CA GLY A 56 -34.85 1.34 1.16
C GLY A 56 -34.44 0.52 2.39
N GLN A 57 -34.45 -0.81 2.32
CA GLN A 57 -33.82 -1.64 3.35
C GLN A 57 -32.31 -1.76 3.07
N VAL A 58 -31.48 -1.26 3.98
CA VAL A 58 -30.03 -1.50 3.99
C VAL A 58 -29.82 -2.96 4.38
N GLY A 59 -29.85 -3.84 3.39
CA GLY A 59 -29.37 -5.20 3.51
C GLY A 59 -27.85 -5.18 3.54
N ILE A 60 -27.26 -5.85 4.52
CA ILE A 60 -25.87 -6.31 4.43
C ILE A 60 -25.80 -7.12 3.13
N VAL A 61 -24.97 -6.68 2.18
CA VAL A 61 -24.84 -7.31 0.87
C VAL A 61 -24.02 -8.59 1.06
N ASP A 62 -24.69 -9.67 1.42
CA ASP A 62 -24.11 -11.01 1.61
C ASP A 62 -23.82 -11.74 0.28
N ASP A 63 -23.79 -11.04 -0.87
CA ASP A 63 -23.37 -11.64 -2.14
C ASP A 63 -21.88 -11.38 -2.40
N PRO A 64 -20.99 -12.39 -2.27
CA PRO A 64 -19.58 -12.26 -2.62
C PRO A 64 -19.33 -11.91 -4.09
N ASN A 65 -20.35 -11.91 -4.95
CA ASN A 65 -20.25 -11.52 -6.34
C ASN A 65 -20.52 -10.03 -6.60
N ASN A 66 -21.04 -9.26 -5.64
CA ASN A 66 -21.46 -7.87 -5.87
C ASN A 66 -20.84 -6.86 -4.89
N TYR A 67 -19.55 -6.99 -4.60
CA TYR A 67 -18.81 -5.99 -3.85
C TYR A 67 -18.60 -4.72 -4.71
N VAL A 68 -19.22 -3.63 -4.28
CA VAL A 68 -18.99 -2.27 -4.76
C VAL A 68 -18.26 -1.52 -3.65
N MET A 69 -17.05 -1.04 -3.92
CA MET A 69 -16.33 -0.19 -2.97
C MET A 69 -17.08 1.14 -2.83
N THR A 70 -17.80 1.32 -1.74
CA THR A 70 -18.15 2.66 -1.27
C THR A 70 -16.95 3.20 -0.55
N SER A 71 -16.24 4.18 -1.13
CA SER A 71 -15.06 4.81 -0.52
C SER A 71 -15.46 5.36 0.85
N PRO A 72 -14.99 4.79 1.98
CA PRO A 72 -15.09 5.49 3.25
C PRO A 72 -14.16 6.69 3.16
N ASP A 73 -14.52 7.78 3.83
CA ASP A 73 -13.67 8.97 3.90
C ASP A 73 -12.52 8.70 4.88
N ILE A 74 -11.58 7.83 4.47
CA ILE A 74 -10.46 7.30 5.30
C ILE A 74 -9.45 8.42 5.66
N ARG A 75 -9.59 9.62 5.08
CA ARG A 75 -8.56 10.67 5.08
C ARG A 75 -8.66 11.70 6.20
N ALA A 76 -9.78 11.79 6.94
CA ALA A 76 -10.06 12.99 7.75
C ALA A 76 -9.17 13.19 8.99
N ASP A 77 -8.69 12.11 9.63
CA ASP A 77 -8.19 12.20 11.02
C ASP A 77 -6.72 11.73 11.25
N ARG A 78 -5.91 11.50 10.20
CA ARG A 78 -4.56 10.90 10.39
C ARG A 78 -3.42 11.89 10.13
N THR A 79 -2.65 12.19 11.18
CA THR A 79 -1.53 13.17 11.19
C THR A 79 -0.14 12.52 11.14
N GLY A 80 0.05 11.50 10.31
CA GLY A 80 1.36 10.90 10.03
C GLY A 80 1.87 11.34 8.67
N TYR A 81 3.17 11.65 8.52
CA TYR A 81 3.78 11.83 7.20
C TYR A 81 4.04 10.45 6.63
N THR A 82 3.13 9.94 5.80
CA THR A 82 3.47 8.84 4.90
C THR A 82 3.40 9.36 3.47
N PRO A 83 4.38 9.06 2.59
CA PRO A 83 4.31 9.47 1.18
C PRO A 83 3.03 9.01 0.47
N TYR A 84 2.31 8.03 1.05
CA TYR A 84 1.05 7.50 0.57
C TYR A 84 -0.11 8.48 0.67
N ASP A 85 -0.09 9.39 1.65
CA ASP A 85 -1.10 10.44 1.80
C ASP A 85 -1.09 11.42 0.62
N LEU A 86 0.00 11.44 -0.15
CA LEU A 86 0.16 12.24 -1.37
C LEU A 86 -0.36 11.53 -2.63
N ILE A 87 -0.73 10.24 -2.55
CA ILE A 87 -1.27 9.50 -3.68
C ILE A 87 -2.78 9.68 -3.70
N ASP A 88 -3.26 10.44 -4.68
CA ASP A 88 -4.68 10.50 -5.00
C ASP A 88 -5.13 9.30 -5.82
N PHE A 89 -6.34 8.84 -5.54
CA PHE A 89 -7.00 7.76 -6.27
C PHE A 89 -8.13 8.33 -7.14
N SER A 90 -8.39 7.66 -8.25
CA SER A 90 -9.56 7.92 -9.08
C SER A 90 -10.82 7.31 -8.44
N ASP A 91 -11.98 7.72 -8.92
CA ASP A 91 -13.29 7.17 -8.58
C ASP A 91 -13.66 5.93 -9.41
N ILE A 92 -12.74 5.43 -10.24
CA ILE A 92 -12.96 4.31 -11.16
C ILE A 92 -12.52 3.01 -10.48
N PRO A 93 -13.45 2.12 -10.07
CA PRO A 93 -13.09 0.82 -9.54
C PRO A 93 -12.62 -0.10 -10.68
N LEU A 94 -11.43 -0.66 -10.54
CA LEU A 94 -10.92 -1.72 -11.39
C LEU A 94 -11.08 -3.07 -10.71
N LYS A 95 -11.67 -4.04 -11.41
CA LYS A 95 -11.95 -5.39 -10.92
C LYS A 95 -11.19 -6.41 -11.75
N HIS A 96 -10.45 -7.29 -11.11
CA HIS A 96 -9.72 -8.39 -11.75
C HIS A 96 -10.21 -9.71 -11.18
N GLU A 97 -10.35 -10.71 -12.04
CA GLU A 97 -10.67 -12.09 -11.64
C GLU A 97 -9.71 -13.04 -12.37
N VAL A 98 -9.00 -13.85 -11.59
CA VAL A 98 -7.95 -14.73 -12.08
C VAL A 98 -8.11 -16.10 -11.46
N VAL A 99 -8.03 -17.14 -12.27
CA VAL A 99 -8.28 -18.53 -11.84
C VAL A 99 -7.04 -19.38 -12.07
N ALA A 100 -6.68 -20.19 -11.07
CA ALA A 100 -5.63 -21.20 -11.19
C ALA A 100 -6.11 -22.55 -10.65
N LYS A 101 -5.79 -23.63 -11.38
CA LYS A 101 -5.97 -25.00 -10.91
C LYS A 101 -4.68 -25.50 -10.28
N VAL A 102 -4.73 -25.88 -9.01
CA VAL A 102 -3.60 -26.38 -8.20
C VAL A 102 -3.82 -27.86 -7.91
N ASP A 103 -2.84 -28.70 -8.22
CA ASP A 103 -2.93 -30.17 -8.08
C ASP A 103 -2.61 -30.60 -6.64
N ARG A 104 -3.31 -30.01 -5.66
CA ARG A 104 -3.22 -30.29 -4.22
C ARG A 104 -4.62 -30.27 -3.57
N PRO A 105 -4.83 -30.97 -2.43
CA PRO A 105 -6.08 -30.95 -1.70
C PRO A 105 -6.44 -29.54 -1.19
N ILE A 106 -7.73 -29.20 -1.19
CA ILE A 106 -8.24 -27.87 -0.85
C ILE A 106 -7.81 -27.41 0.55
N GLY A 107 -7.75 -28.33 1.52
CA GLY A 107 -7.30 -28.03 2.88
C GLY A 107 -5.85 -27.54 2.95
N GLU A 108 -4.96 -28.11 2.14
CA GLU A 108 -3.56 -27.70 2.09
C GLU A 108 -3.41 -26.34 1.40
N VAL A 109 -4.10 -26.15 0.27
CA VAL A 109 -4.07 -24.91 -0.50
C VAL A 109 -4.66 -23.75 0.32
N TYR A 110 -5.79 -23.96 0.99
CA TYR A 110 -6.41 -22.99 1.88
C TYR A 110 -5.48 -22.62 3.03
N ALA A 111 -4.90 -23.62 3.72
CA ALA A 111 -4.01 -23.36 4.85
C ALA A 111 -2.78 -22.55 4.44
N LEU A 112 -2.13 -22.91 3.32
CA LEU A 112 -0.98 -22.17 2.78
C LEU A 112 -1.35 -20.74 2.39
N TRP A 113 -2.50 -20.53 1.75
CA TRP A 113 -2.97 -19.19 1.38
C TRP A 113 -3.34 -18.34 2.60
N SER A 114 -4.01 -18.95 3.57
CA SER A 114 -4.50 -18.28 4.79
C SER A 114 -3.36 -17.74 5.64
N ASP A 115 -2.19 -18.37 5.56
CA ASP A 115 -0.96 -17.90 6.17
C ASP A 115 -0.30 -16.84 5.29
N ARG A 116 -0.46 -15.59 5.72
CA ARG A 116 0.01 -14.41 4.99
C ARG A 116 1.52 -14.32 4.87
N LEU A 117 2.28 -15.03 5.72
CA LEU A 117 3.74 -15.10 5.58
C LEU A 117 4.18 -15.70 4.24
N ASN A 118 3.34 -16.52 3.61
CA ASN A 118 3.67 -17.12 2.33
C ASN A 118 3.48 -16.16 1.15
N TRP A 119 2.77 -15.06 1.32
CA TRP A 119 2.41 -14.18 0.19
C TRP A 119 3.59 -13.63 -0.60
N PRO A 120 4.74 -13.23 -0.01
CA PRO A 120 5.88 -12.73 -0.77
C PRO A 120 6.48 -13.77 -1.72
N GLU A 121 6.28 -15.07 -1.44
CA GLU A 121 6.76 -16.16 -2.30
C GLU A 121 6.07 -16.15 -3.67
N TRP A 122 4.79 -15.76 -3.72
CA TRP A 122 4.01 -15.75 -4.97
C TRP A 122 3.54 -14.39 -5.46
N PHE A 123 3.30 -13.43 -4.57
CA PHE A 123 3.00 -12.04 -4.93
C PHE A 123 4.28 -11.24 -5.10
N GLY A 124 4.83 -11.25 -6.32
CA GLY A 124 6.05 -10.50 -6.64
C GLY A 124 5.96 -8.97 -6.58
N MET A 125 4.82 -8.42 -6.14
CA MET A 125 4.65 -6.99 -5.88
C MET A 125 4.77 -6.66 -4.40
N ILE A 126 4.65 -7.64 -3.49
CA ILE A 126 4.77 -7.43 -2.05
C ILE A 126 6.25 -7.53 -1.68
N GLU A 127 6.82 -6.44 -1.20
CA GLU A 127 8.22 -6.39 -0.75
C GLU A 127 8.31 -6.69 0.76
N GLU A 128 7.40 -6.13 1.55
CA GLU A 128 7.40 -6.28 3.00
C GLU A 128 5.99 -6.57 3.55
N LEU A 129 5.97 -7.33 4.64
CA LEU A 129 4.79 -7.65 5.44
C LEU A 129 4.97 -7.10 6.85
N GLY A 130 3.99 -6.34 7.31
CA GLY A 130 3.85 -5.92 8.70
C GLY A 130 2.66 -6.61 9.36
N PHE A 131 2.84 -7.15 10.56
CA PHE A 131 1.75 -7.73 11.34
C PHE A 131 1.38 -6.78 12.47
N ASN A 132 0.09 -6.57 12.68
CA ASN A 132 -0.40 -5.82 13.82
C ASN A 132 -0.50 -6.73 15.06
N GLU A 133 -0.05 -6.24 16.21
CA GLU A 133 -0.03 -7.00 17.46
C GLU A 133 -1.40 -7.07 18.13
N GLU A 134 -2.14 -5.98 18.05
CA GLU A 134 -3.46 -5.82 18.66
C GLU A 134 -4.51 -6.54 17.82
N HIS A 135 -4.33 -6.52 16.49
CA HIS A 135 -5.26 -7.09 15.51
C HIS A 135 -4.55 -8.10 14.61
N GLN A 136 -4.58 -9.38 14.99
CA GLN A 136 -3.93 -10.46 14.21
C GLN A 136 -4.51 -10.63 12.80
N ASP A 137 -5.76 -10.20 12.61
CA ASP A 137 -6.44 -10.23 11.32
C ASP A 137 -6.05 -9.09 10.39
N VAL A 138 -5.29 -8.09 10.89
CA VAL A 138 -4.77 -6.97 10.11
C VAL A 138 -3.32 -7.24 9.69
N VAL A 139 -3.06 -7.13 8.38
CA VAL A 139 -1.73 -7.17 7.80
C VAL A 139 -1.46 -5.87 7.05
N ALA A 140 -0.28 -5.31 7.22
CA ALA A 140 0.22 -4.21 6.41
C ALA A 140 1.11 -4.77 5.29
N LEU A 141 0.88 -4.33 4.06
CA LEU A 141 1.67 -4.70 2.89
C LEU A 141 2.37 -3.45 2.36
N ASN A 142 3.68 -3.55 2.15
CA ASN A 142 4.38 -2.60 1.29
C ASN A 142 4.50 -3.22 -0.11
N MET A 143 3.88 -2.58 -1.09
CA MET A 143 3.77 -3.05 -2.46
C MET A 143 4.51 -2.13 -3.43
N TRP A 144 5.29 -2.73 -4.32
CA TRP A 144 6.05 -2.03 -5.34
C TRP A 144 5.46 -2.31 -6.72
N TYR A 145 4.77 -1.32 -7.27
CA TYR A 145 4.20 -1.38 -8.60
C TYR A 145 5.02 -0.59 -9.60
N ARG A 146 5.17 -1.12 -10.81
CA ARG A 146 5.80 -0.43 -11.92
C ARG A 146 5.11 -0.79 -13.22
N TRP A 147 4.65 0.25 -13.92
CA TRP A 147 4.07 0.14 -15.25
C TRP A 147 5.11 0.55 -16.30
N ALA A 148 5.41 -0.36 -17.24
CA ALA A 148 6.40 -0.13 -18.28
C ALA A 148 7.73 0.46 -17.75
N MET A 149 8.11 1.66 -18.20
CA MET A 149 9.36 2.34 -17.85
C MET A 149 9.19 3.44 -16.79
N THR A 150 8.01 3.58 -16.17
CA THR A 150 7.78 4.60 -15.13
C THR A 150 8.68 4.37 -13.92
N PRO A 151 8.86 5.38 -13.05
CA PRO A 151 9.36 5.15 -11.70
C PRO A 151 8.54 4.09 -10.95
N TRP A 152 9.13 3.52 -9.91
CA TRP A 152 8.42 2.63 -9.00
C TRP A 152 7.40 3.44 -8.21
N LEU A 153 6.19 2.90 -8.12
CA LEU A 153 5.13 3.37 -7.26
C LEU A 153 5.12 2.50 -6.02
N GLU A 154 5.44 3.11 -4.89
CA GLU A 154 5.31 2.49 -3.57
C GLU A 154 3.87 2.65 -3.10
N LEU A 155 3.24 1.55 -2.74
CA LEU A 155 1.87 1.50 -2.26
C LEU A 155 1.87 0.83 -0.90
N TYR A 156 1.31 1.50 0.09
CA TYR A 156 0.98 0.89 1.37
C TYR A 156 -0.47 0.49 1.38
N VAL A 157 -0.77 -0.69 1.91
CA VAL A 157 -2.14 -1.13 2.17
C VAL A 157 -2.17 -1.91 3.47
N ALA A 158 -3.11 -1.59 4.36
CA ALA A 158 -3.43 -2.43 5.49
C ALA A 158 -4.74 -3.16 5.21
N LEU A 159 -4.71 -4.50 5.18
CA LEU A 159 -5.85 -5.36 4.93
C LEU A 159 -6.28 -6.05 6.22
N GLU A 160 -7.57 -6.02 6.51
CA GLU A 160 -8.21 -6.83 7.56
C GLU A 160 -8.97 -7.99 6.92
N ARG A 161 -8.85 -9.19 7.51
CA ARG A 161 -9.67 -10.33 7.11
C ARG A 161 -11.05 -10.22 7.75
N THR A 162 -12.00 -9.68 7.00
CA THR A 162 -13.38 -9.47 7.46
C THR A 162 -14.18 -10.76 7.46
N HIS A 163 -13.96 -11.63 6.47
CA HIS A 163 -14.64 -12.93 6.39
C HIS A 163 -13.66 -14.02 5.96
N ALA A 164 -13.72 -15.18 6.64
CA ALA A 164 -12.98 -16.35 6.22
C ALA A 164 -13.74 -17.62 6.61
N GLU A 165 -14.07 -18.44 5.62
CA GLU A 165 -14.64 -19.76 5.85
C GLU A 165 -13.64 -20.82 5.38
N PRO A 166 -13.19 -21.72 6.28
CA PRO A 166 -12.22 -22.77 5.96
C PRO A 166 -12.57 -23.53 4.69
N ASN A 167 -11.60 -23.63 3.78
CA ASN A 167 -11.71 -24.34 2.50
C ASN A 167 -12.78 -23.78 1.54
N LYS A 168 -13.30 -22.57 1.76
CA LYS A 168 -14.28 -21.97 0.84
C LYS A 168 -13.85 -20.60 0.34
N TYR A 169 -13.61 -19.65 1.24
CA TYR A 169 -13.21 -18.31 0.83
C TYR A 169 -12.53 -17.53 1.94
N ILE A 170 -11.79 -16.50 1.53
CA ILE A 170 -11.21 -15.46 2.38
C ILE A 170 -11.50 -14.12 1.72
N VAL A 171 -12.07 -13.18 2.46
CA VAL A 171 -12.30 -11.79 2.06
C VAL A 171 -11.47 -10.88 2.95
N GLU A 172 -10.77 -9.95 2.32
CA GLU A 172 -9.97 -8.96 2.99
C GLU A 172 -10.28 -7.57 2.46
N GLU A 173 -10.49 -6.65 3.40
CA GLU A 173 -10.90 -5.27 3.13
C GLU A 173 -9.82 -4.28 3.59
N PRO A 174 -9.69 -3.13 2.91
CA PRO A 174 -8.70 -2.14 3.27
C PRO A 174 -9.14 -1.38 4.51
N VAL A 175 -8.29 -1.38 5.54
CA VAL A 175 -8.44 -0.55 6.75
C VAL A 175 -7.59 0.71 6.64
N ASP A 176 -6.50 0.68 5.86
CA ASP A 176 -5.62 1.82 5.65
C ASP A 176 -4.90 1.76 4.30
N GLY A 177 -4.41 2.91 3.85
CA GLY A 177 -3.62 3.04 2.63
C GLY A 177 -4.43 2.90 1.35
N ALA A 178 -3.89 2.15 0.38
CA ALA A 178 -4.50 1.98 -0.92
C ALA A 178 -5.84 1.24 -0.81
N PRO A 179 -6.91 1.76 -1.44
CA PRO A 179 -8.23 1.15 -1.40
C PRO A 179 -8.24 -0.10 -2.28
N ILE A 180 -7.87 -1.24 -1.69
CA ILE A 180 -7.78 -2.56 -2.33
C ILE A 180 -8.63 -3.53 -1.51
N VAL A 181 -9.60 -4.17 -2.16
CA VAL A 181 -10.35 -5.31 -1.62
C VAL A 181 -9.88 -6.57 -2.34
N ALA A 182 -9.55 -7.61 -1.59
CA ALA A 182 -9.16 -8.90 -2.12
C ALA A 182 -10.09 -10.00 -1.61
N ALA A 183 -10.56 -10.84 -2.51
CA ALA A 183 -11.30 -12.05 -2.16
C ALA A 183 -10.66 -13.24 -2.88
N VAL A 184 -10.48 -14.33 -2.16
CA VAL A 184 -10.07 -15.59 -2.76
C VAL A 184 -11.11 -16.65 -2.47
N LEU A 185 -11.44 -17.44 -3.48
CA LEU A 185 -12.39 -18.54 -3.40
C LEU A 185 -11.68 -19.84 -3.75
N PHE A 186 -12.02 -20.89 -3.02
CA PHE A 186 -11.49 -22.24 -3.18
C PHE A 186 -12.63 -23.19 -3.53
N GLN A 187 -12.42 -24.00 -4.56
CA GLN A 187 -13.38 -25.01 -4.99
C GLN A 187 -12.63 -26.31 -5.28
N GLU A 188 -13.23 -27.45 -4.92
CA GLU A 188 -12.69 -28.74 -5.34
C GLU A 188 -12.86 -28.88 -6.86
N ALA A 189 -11.79 -29.21 -7.55
CA ALA A 189 -11.83 -29.50 -8.97
C ALA A 189 -12.21 -30.96 -9.18
N GLU A 190 -13.15 -31.23 -10.09
CA GLU A 190 -13.46 -32.61 -10.48
C GLU A 190 -12.25 -33.28 -11.15
N GLY A 191 -11.91 -34.48 -10.67
CA GLY A 191 -10.87 -35.34 -11.24
C GLY A 191 -9.97 -35.99 -10.18
N GLU A 192 -9.29 -37.08 -10.57
CA GLU A 192 -8.15 -37.62 -9.80
C GLU A 192 -6.83 -37.24 -10.50
N PRO A 193 -5.80 -36.77 -9.77
CA PRO A 193 -5.72 -36.59 -8.31
C PRO A 193 -6.52 -35.37 -7.79
N ALA A 194 -6.72 -35.31 -6.47
CA ALA A 194 -7.41 -34.20 -5.80
C ALA A 194 -6.76 -32.86 -6.15
N ALA A 195 -7.53 -31.98 -6.79
CA ALA A 195 -7.08 -30.67 -7.23
C ALA A 195 -8.05 -29.59 -6.75
N THR A 196 -7.55 -28.36 -6.66
CA THR A 196 -8.28 -27.20 -6.15
C THR A 196 -8.29 -26.09 -7.21
N LEU A 197 -9.45 -25.54 -7.52
CA LEU A 197 -9.60 -24.30 -8.27
C LEU A 197 -9.54 -23.13 -7.29
N VAL A 198 -8.55 -22.26 -7.47
CA VAL A 198 -8.38 -21.03 -6.70
C VAL A 198 -8.75 -19.86 -7.60
N THR A 199 -9.76 -19.09 -7.18
CA THR A 199 -10.20 -17.88 -7.88
C THR A 199 -9.84 -16.67 -7.05
N LEU A 200 -8.94 -15.84 -7.55
CA LEU A 200 -8.55 -14.57 -6.94
C LEU A 200 -9.34 -13.43 -7.59
N ARG A 201 -10.06 -12.67 -6.77
CA ARG A 201 -10.75 -11.44 -7.15
C ARG A 201 -10.13 -10.27 -6.43
N ILE A 202 -9.76 -9.23 -7.17
CA ILE A 202 -9.20 -8.00 -6.60
C ILE A 202 -9.96 -6.82 -7.18
N SER A 203 -10.44 -5.94 -6.30
CA SER A 203 -11.02 -4.66 -6.66
C SER A 203 -10.17 -3.55 -6.06
N TYR A 204 -9.84 -2.52 -6.84
CA TYR A 204 -9.09 -1.37 -6.33
C TYR A 204 -9.43 -0.08 -7.05
N LEU A 205 -9.16 1.06 -6.42
CA LEU A 205 -9.19 2.36 -7.10
C LEU A 205 -7.83 2.66 -7.72
N LEU A 206 -7.82 3.10 -8.98
CA LEU A 206 -6.59 3.37 -9.70
C LEU A 206 -5.94 4.68 -9.19
N PRO A 207 -4.64 4.69 -8.81
CA PRO A 207 -3.91 5.92 -8.52
C PRO A 207 -4.05 6.92 -9.68
N ARG A 208 -4.44 8.16 -9.37
CA ARG A 208 -4.70 9.23 -10.34
C ARG A 208 -3.51 9.48 -11.26
N VAL A 209 -2.29 9.42 -10.71
CA VAL A 209 -1.06 9.52 -11.50
C VAL A 209 -0.98 8.43 -12.58
N LEU A 210 -1.33 7.18 -12.28
CA LEU A 210 -1.33 6.10 -13.28
C LEU A 210 -2.46 6.28 -14.30
N TYR A 211 -3.62 6.74 -13.85
CA TYR A 211 -4.73 7.07 -14.72
C TYR A 211 -4.35 8.14 -15.76
N GLU A 212 -3.76 9.24 -15.31
CA GLU A 212 -3.37 10.38 -16.17
C GLU A 212 -2.23 10.01 -17.13
N PHE A 213 -1.25 9.22 -16.69
CA PHE A 213 -0.09 8.88 -17.52
C PHE A 213 -0.33 7.71 -18.49
N ALA A 214 -0.99 6.65 -18.05
CA ALA A 214 -1.13 5.40 -18.83
C ALA A 214 -2.55 5.14 -19.33
N GLY A 215 -3.56 5.66 -18.61
CA GLY A 215 -4.97 5.36 -18.86
C GLY A 215 -5.41 4.00 -18.30
N THR A 216 -6.70 3.89 -18.02
CA THR A 216 -7.33 2.75 -17.35
C THR A 216 -7.04 1.41 -18.04
N MET A 217 -7.21 1.34 -19.36
CA MET A 217 -7.08 0.08 -20.11
C MET A 217 -5.65 -0.47 -20.13
N ALA A 218 -4.64 0.41 -20.16
CA ALA A 218 -3.25 0.00 -20.18
C ALA A 218 -2.80 -0.55 -18.82
N VAL A 219 -3.24 0.09 -17.73
CA VAL A 219 -2.98 -0.40 -16.37
C VAL A 219 -3.75 -1.68 -16.09
N TYR A 220 -5.02 -1.76 -16.50
CA TYR A 220 -5.84 -2.97 -16.35
C TYR A 220 -5.15 -4.19 -16.94
N GLY A 221 -4.77 -4.14 -18.21
CA GLY A 221 -4.13 -5.29 -18.87
C GLY A 221 -2.75 -5.63 -18.31
N ASP A 222 -2.04 -4.67 -17.72
CA ASP A 222 -0.76 -4.93 -17.05
C ASP A 222 -0.93 -5.60 -15.68
N VAL A 223 -1.88 -5.12 -14.88
CA VAL A 223 -2.21 -5.69 -13.56
C VAL A 223 -2.76 -7.11 -13.72
N ASP A 224 -3.68 -7.34 -14.65
CA ASP A 224 -4.22 -8.67 -14.94
C ASP A 224 -3.10 -9.69 -15.25
N ARG A 225 -2.15 -9.32 -16.14
CA ARG A 225 -0.97 -10.16 -16.44
C ARG A 225 -0.05 -10.37 -15.25
N LYS A 226 0.10 -9.37 -14.36
CA LYS A 226 0.90 -9.51 -13.13
C LYS A 226 0.22 -10.45 -12.15
N LEU A 227 -1.09 -10.33 -11.97
CA LEU A 227 -1.87 -11.21 -11.09
C LEU A 227 -1.88 -12.65 -11.59
N GLN A 228 -2.07 -12.88 -12.90
CA GLN A 228 -1.94 -14.22 -13.48
C GLN A 228 -0.56 -14.83 -13.19
N ARG A 229 0.53 -14.07 -13.38
CA ARG A 229 1.88 -14.54 -13.02
C ARG A 229 2.05 -14.83 -11.53
N CYS A 230 1.35 -14.11 -10.65
CA CYS A 230 1.37 -14.40 -9.21
C CYS A 230 0.64 -15.71 -8.92
N MET A 231 -0.52 -15.93 -9.55
CA MET A 231 -1.29 -17.18 -9.42
C MET A 231 -0.53 -18.39 -9.99
N ASP A 232 0.17 -18.23 -11.11
CA ASP A 232 1.04 -19.27 -11.67
C ASP A 232 2.19 -19.61 -10.71
N ARG A 233 2.81 -18.58 -10.10
CA ARG A 233 3.88 -18.80 -9.10
C ARG A 233 3.36 -19.45 -7.83
N MET A 234 2.17 -19.06 -7.37
CA MET A 234 1.50 -19.69 -6.22
C MET A 234 1.28 -21.17 -6.50
N LYS A 235 0.72 -21.51 -7.67
CA LYS A 235 0.53 -22.89 -8.10
C LYS A 235 1.85 -23.66 -8.05
N GLU A 236 2.89 -23.16 -8.74
CA GLU A 236 4.21 -23.81 -8.80
C GLU A 236 4.81 -24.02 -7.40
N TRP A 237 4.68 -23.03 -6.51
CA TRP A 237 5.21 -23.09 -5.15
C TRP A 237 4.43 -24.09 -4.28
N VAL A 238 3.10 -24.07 -4.32
CA VAL A 238 2.23 -24.94 -3.52
C VAL A 238 2.36 -26.41 -3.93
N GLU A 239 2.54 -26.68 -5.22
CA GLU A 239 2.78 -28.03 -5.74
C GLU A 239 4.18 -28.55 -5.40
N ALA A 240 5.17 -27.66 -5.27
CA ALA A 240 6.54 -28.03 -4.92
C ALA A 240 6.80 -28.09 -3.40
N CYS A 241 6.03 -27.37 -2.60
CA CYS A 241 6.19 -27.28 -1.15
C CYS A 241 5.74 -28.56 -0.43
N ASP A 242 6.58 -29.05 0.48
CA ASP A 242 6.17 -29.99 1.52
C ASP A 242 5.39 -29.22 2.59
N PHE A 243 4.07 -29.43 2.59
CA PHE A 243 3.10 -28.70 3.41
C PHE A 243 3.50 -28.64 4.90
N GLN A 244 3.96 -29.75 5.46
CA GLN A 244 4.31 -29.83 6.88
C GLN A 244 5.59 -29.05 7.19
N ALA A 245 6.58 -29.14 6.30
CA ALA A 245 7.83 -28.40 6.44
C ALA A 245 7.61 -26.89 6.31
N CYS A 246 6.79 -26.46 5.34
CA CYS A 246 6.45 -25.05 5.14
C CYS A 246 5.71 -24.47 6.34
N GLN A 247 4.70 -25.18 6.89
CA GLN A 247 4.01 -24.74 8.10
C GLN A 247 4.93 -24.63 9.32
N ALA A 248 5.82 -25.61 9.52
CA ALA A 248 6.76 -25.59 10.64
C ALA A 248 7.74 -24.41 10.54
N GLU A 249 8.22 -24.10 9.33
CA GLU A 249 9.10 -22.95 9.10
C GLU A 249 8.37 -21.63 9.31
N ASN A 250 7.14 -21.47 8.84
CA ASN A 250 6.35 -20.27 9.08
C ASN A 250 6.05 -20.05 10.56
N ALA A 251 5.69 -21.12 11.29
CA ALA A 251 5.49 -21.05 12.73
C ALA A 251 6.77 -20.58 13.45
N ARG A 252 7.93 -21.05 13.00
CA ARG A 252 9.24 -20.61 13.52
C ARG A 252 9.53 -19.15 13.17
N GLN A 253 9.25 -18.71 11.94
CA GLN A 253 9.44 -17.32 11.52
C GLN A 253 8.55 -16.38 12.33
N MET A 254 7.27 -16.71 12.50
CA MET A 254 6.34 -15.94 13.32
C MET A 254 6.79 -15.87 14.79
N ALA A 255 7.33 -16.96 15.34
CA ALA A 255 7.90 -16.96 16.68
C ALA A 255 9.12 -16.01 16.80
N ASN A 256 9.99 -15.95 15.79
CA ASN A 256 11.12 -15.02 15.77
C ASN A 256 10.64 -13.56 15.68
N ILE A 257 9.67 -13.27 14.78
CA ILE A 257 9.09 -11.93 14.65
C ILE A 257 8.52 -11.45 16.00
N ARG A 258 7.78 -12.33 16.70
CA ARG A 258 7.22 -12.03 18.03
C ARG A 258 8.31 -11.85 19.10
N ALA A 259 9.43 -12.55 18.99
CA ALA A 259 10.54 -12.42 19.93
C ALA A 259 11.29 -11.08 19.78
N ASP A 260 11.44 -10.58 18.55
CA ASP A 260 12.14 -9.32 18.26
C ASP A 260 11.29 -8.06 18.52
N LEU A 261 9.98 -8.26 18.63
CA LEU A 261 8.96 -7.23 18.77
C LEU A 261 9.20 -6.23 19.94
N PRO A 262 9.55 -6.66 21.17
CA PRO A 262 9.76 -5.72 22.27
C PRO A 262 10.96 -4.79 22.04
N GLU A 263 12.02 -5.28 21.38
CA GLU A 263 13.17 -4.45 21.04
C GLU A 263 12.81 -3.42 19.96
N ASN A 264 12.05 -3.85 18.95
CA ASN A 264 11.56 -2.96 17.90
C ASN A 264 10.66 -1.85 18.46
N LYS A 265 9.75 -2.18 19.39
CA LYS A 265 8.94 -1.17 20.10
C LYS A 265 9.81 -0.17 20.85
N ARG A 266 10.83 -0.63 21.58
CA ARG A 266 11.72 0.28 22.32
C ARG A 266 12.44 1.23 21.36
N ARG A 267 12.96 0.72 20.24
CA ARG A 267 13.61 1.55 19.21
C ARG A 267 12.65 2.57 18.61
N GLN A 268 11.40 2.17 18.34
CA GLN A 268 10.37 3.07 17.82
C GLN A 268 10.02 4.18 18.83
N GLN A 269 9.86 3.84 20.11
CA GLN A 269 9.62 4.82 21.18
C GLN A 269 10.79 5.81 21.33
N GLU A 270 12.03 5.32 21.30
CA GLU A 270 13.23 6.16 21.33
C GLU A 270 13.30 7.09 20.12
N TYR A 271 12.92 6.61 18.93
CA TYR A 271 12.86 7.43 17.71
C TYR A 271 11.79 8.51 17.81
N ASN A 272 10.56 8.15 18.24
CA ASN A 272 9.47 9.10 18.40
C ASN A 272 9.82 10.19 19.42
N ALA A 273 10.41 9.81 20.56
CA ALA A 273 10.86 10.77 21.58
C ALA A 273 11.94 11.72 21.03
N GLN A 274 12.87 11.21 20.20
CA GLN A 274 13.88 12.06 19.54
C GLN A 274 13.23 13.03 18.54
N PHE A 275 12.23 12.56 17.79
CA PHE A 275 11.51 13.38 16.82
C PHE A 275 10.69 14.49 17.49
N GLU A 276 9.96 14.17 18.57
CA GLU A 276 9.22 15.15 19.37
C GLU A 276 10.14 16.22 19.95
N LEU A 277 11.29 15.81 20.50
CA LEU A 277 12.29 16.74 21.02
C LEU A 277 12.87 17.64 19.93
N ALA A 278 13.10 17.09 18.72
CA ALA A 278 13.53 17.89 17.57
C ALA A 278 12.46 18.91 17.13
N ARG A 279 11.19 18.50 17.12
CA ARG A 279 10.05 19.37 16.82
C ARG A 279 9.92 20.51 17.83
N GLN A 280 10.05 20.22 19.13
CA GLN A 280 10.03 21.25 20.18
C GLN A 280 11.16 22.26 20.02
N ARG A 281 12.37 21.81 19.65
CA ARG A 281 13.50 22.72 19.38
C ARG A 281 13.22 23.65 18.20
N MET A 282 12.69 23.11 17.10
CA MET A 282 12.32 23.92 15.94
C MET A 282 11.28 24.98 16.31
N GLN A 283 10.26 24.61 17.08
CA GLN A 283 9.24 25.55 17.56
C GLN A 283 9.85 26.64 18.47
N GLN A 284 10.74 26.29 19.39
CA GLN A 284 11.45 27.27 20.23
C GLN A 284 12.33 28.21 19.41
N GLU A 285 12.99 27.71 18.36
CA GLU A 285 13.78 28.54 17.45
C GLU A 285 12.90 29.51 16.64
N GLU A 286 11.76 29.04 16.13
CA GLU A 286 10.76 29.87 15.44
C GLU A 286 10.20 30.97 16.37
N GLU A 287 9.85 30.62 17.61
CA GLU A 287 9.38 31.60 18.61
C GLU A 287 10.46 32.63 18.93
N ARG A 288 11.74 32.22 19.06
CA ARG A 288 12.86 33.15 19.26
C ARG A 288 13.06 34.07 18.06
N GLN A 289 12.90 33.57 16.85
CA GLN A 289 12.99 34.39 15.62
C GLN A 289 11.86 35.41 15.56
N GLN A 290 10.61 34.99 15.80
CA GLN A 290 9.46 35.89 15.83
C GLN A 290 9.60 36.95 16.93
N ALA A 291 10.08 36.58 18.11
CA ALA A 291 10.35 37.52 19.19
C ALA A 291 11.45 38.53 18.82
N ALA A 292 12.52 38.07 18.15
CA ALA A 292 13.60 38.94 17.68
C ALA A 292 13.12 39.91 16.58
N GLU A 293 12.30 39.44 15.63
CA GLU A 293 11.69 40.29 14.60
C GLU A 293 10.72 41.32 15.19
N ALA A 294 9.87 40.91 16.14
CA ALA A 294 8.98 41.82 16.84
C ALA A 294 9.75 42.89 17.64
N ALA A 295 10.84 42.50 18.31
CA ALA A 295 11.72 43.43 19.00
C ALA A 295 12.41 44.42 18.03
N ALA A 296 12.89 43.94 16.89
CA ALA A 296 13.49 44.78 15.85
C ALA A 296 12.46 45.76 15.25
N ALA A 297 11.23 45.31 14.99
CA ALA A 297 10.14 46.15 14.50
C ALA A 297 9.74 47.24 15.51
N ALA A 298 9.68 46.90 16.81
CA ALA A 298 9.42 47.87 17.88
C ALA A 298 10.52 48.95 17.95
N GLN A 299 11.79 48.57 17.84
CA GLN A 299 12.91 49.51 17.80
C GLN A 299 12.86 50.43 16.57
N ALA A 300 12.51 49.90 15.40
CA ALA A 300 12.34 50.70 14.18
C ALA A 300 11.19 51.70 14.29
N GLY A 301 10.07 51.31 14.92
CA GLY A 301 8.93 52.20 15.16
C GLY A 301 9.27 53.40 16.05
N VAL A 302 10.04 53.17 17.13
CA VAL A 302 10.51 54.24 18.03
C VAL A 302 11.44 55.21 17.28
N ALA A 303 12.36 54.70 16.47
CA ALA A 303 13.27 55.53 15.69
C ALA A 303 12.52 56.41 14.66
N GLN A 304 11.46 55.88 14.04
CA GLN A 304 10.65 56.63 13.09
C GLN A 304 9.80 57.72 13.75
N GLN A 305 9.30 57.46 14.97
CA GLN A 305 8.56 58.44 15.75
C GLN A 305 9.46 59.59 16.23
N ALA A 306 10.66 59.27 16.72
CA ALA A 306 11.66 60.27 17.10
C ALA A 306 12.11 61.14 15.91
N GLY A 307 12.20 60.57 14.70
CA GLY A 307 12.54 61.30 13.49
C GLY A 307 11.47 62.31 13.04
N ASN A 308 10.19 62.08 13.35
CA ASN A 308 9.10 62.99 13.01
C ASN A 308 8.94 64.14 14.03
N GLU A 309 9.34 63.94 15.30
CA GLU A 309 9.26 64.97 16.34
C GLU A 309 10.48 65.93 16.34
N ALA A 310 11.58 65.56 15.68
CA ALA A 310 12.78 66.38 15.60
C ALA A 310 12.65 67.65 14.71
N ASP A 311 11.56 67.80 13.96
CA ASP A 311 11.28 68.99 13.14
C ASP A 311 10.56 70.12 13.93
N ASP A 312 10.26 69.95 15.23
CA ASP A 312 9.56 70.94 16.07
C ASP A 312 10.41 71.31 17.32
N ASP A 313 11.32 72.29 17.17
CA ASP A 313 12.03 73.12 18.17
C ASP A 313 12.17 72.61 19.65
N GLY A 314 12.68 71.38 19.87
CA GLY A 314 12.81 70.79 21.22
C GLY A 314 14.01 69.86 21.44
N MET A 315 15.25 70.34 21.28
CA MET A 315 16.47 69.53 21.30
C MET A 315 16.76 68.80 22.64
N ASP A 316 16.25 69.27 23.77
CA ASP A 316 16.53 68.69 25.10
C ASP A 316 15.65 67.47 25.46
N VAL A 317 14.51 67.27 24.78
CA VAL A 317 13.58 66.16 25.07
C VAL A 317 14.04 64.86 24.42
N VAL A 318 14.74 64.98 23.28
CA VAL A 318 15.21 63.84 22.47
C VAL A 318 16.32 63.06 23.19
N ASP A 319 17.24 63.73 23.87
CA ASP A 319 18.35 63.09 24.60
C ASP A 319 17.85 62.29 25.81
N ALA A 320 16.81 62.77 26.51
CA ALA A 320 16.20 62.06 27.64
C ALA A 320 15.47 60.78 27.17
N ALA A 321 14.72 60.87 26.07
CA ALA A 321 14.04 59.72 25.48
C ALA A 321 15.03 58.65 24.96
N LEU A 322 16.15 59.07 24.35
CA LEU A 322 17.23 58.18 23.92
C LEU A 322 17.88 57.45 25.11
N GLN A 323 18.09 58.15 26.23
CA GLN A 323 18.62 57.54 27.45
C GLN A 323 17.67 56.50 28.06
N GLU A 324 16.36 56.76 28.07
CA GLU A 324 15.36 55.83 28.58
C GLU A 324 15.24 54.58 27.70
N VAL A 325 15.24 54.75 26.37
CA VAL A 325 15.25 53.63 25.42
C VAL A 325 16.52 52.80 25.58
N ALA A 326 17.70 53.44 25.71
CA ALA A 326 18.96 52.74 25.94
C ALA A 326 18.96 51.93 27.25
N ALA A 327 18.39 52.48 28.32
CA ALA A 327 18.25 51.78 29.60
C ALA A 327 17.31 50.57 29.50
N ASN A 328 16.17 50.72 28.78
CA ASN A 328 15.22 49.63 28.56
C ASN A 328 15.80 48.51 27.70
N VAL A 329 16.56 48.85 26.64
CA VAL A 329 17.27 47.86 25.81
C VAL A 329 18.34 47.12 26.62
N ALA A 330 19.10 47.83 27.47
CA ALA A 330 20.10 47.21 28.33
C ALA A 330 19.47 46.25 29.36
N ALA A 331 18.32 46.62 29.94
CA ALA A 331 17.58 45.75 30.87
C ALA A 331 17.05 44.48 30.16
N ALA A 332 16.49 44.61 28.96
CA ALA A 332 15.98 43.49 28.18
C ALA A 332 17.10 42.52 27.74
N THR A 333 18.26 43.04 27.31
CA THR A 333 19.41 42.20 26.96
C THR A 333 19.99 41.48 28.18
N ALA A 334 20.05 42.13 29.34
CA ALA A 334 20.47 41.48 30.58
C ALA A 334 19.53 40.34 31.02
N ALA A 335 18.22 40.52 30.90
CA ALA A 335 17.23 39.48 31.19
C ALA A 335 17.36 38.27 30.25
N THR A 336 17.62 38.52 28.97
CA THR A 336 17.80 37.45 27.97
C THR A 336 19.09 36.65 28.22
N ALA A 337 20.19 37.34 28.57
CA ALA A 337 21.46 36.69 28.91
C ALA A 337 21.38 35.86 30.20
N ALA A 338 20.58 36.30 31.19
CA ALA A 338 20.33 35.54 32.40
C ALA A 338 19.54 34.25 32.13
N ALA A 339 18.52 34.30 31.25
CA ALA A 339 17.76 33.13 30.84
C ALA A 339 18.62 32.11 30.05
N GLU A 340 19.58 32.58 29.26
CA GLU A 340 20.50 31.72 28.50
C GLU A 340 21.54 31.03 29.41
N ALA A 341 21.91 31.65 30.53
CA ALA A 341 22.79 31.05 31.53
C ALA A 341 22.12 29.94 32.36
N GLU A 342 20.79 29.93 32.44
CA GLU A 342 20.01 28.93 33.21
C GLU A 342 19.60 27.73 32.34
N ALA A 343 19.73 27.82 31.02
CA ALA A 343 19.46 26.72 30.11
C ALA A 343 20.49 25.59 30.32
N PRO A 344 20.07 24.32 30.45
CA PRO A 344 20.98 23.20 30.61
C PRO A 344 21.93 23.12 29.41
N PRO A 345 23.24 22.87 29.64
CA PRO A 345 24.23 22.85 28.57
C PRO A 345 23.82 21.84 27.50
N ALA A 346 23.86 22.27 26.24
CA ALA A 346 23.54 21.40 25.11
C ALA A 346 24.32 20.08 25.23
N PRO A 347 23.65 18.92 25.09
CA PRO A 347 24.30 17.64 25.27
C PRO A 347 25.47 17.55 24.30
N ALA A 348 26.68 17.35 24.86
CA ALA A 348 27.90 17.25 24.08
C ALA A 348 27.70 16.25 22.93
N PRO A 349 28.11 16.59 21.69
CA PRO A 349 27.94 15.70 20.55
C PRO A 349 28.57 14.36 20.90
N LYS A 350 27.74 13.31 21.05
CA LYS A 350 28.22 11.97 21.29
C LYS A 350 29.18 11.64 20.14
N LYS A 351 30.49 11.61 20.43
CA LYS A 351 31.49 11.10 19.51
C LYS A 351 30.97 9.73 19.07
N ARG A 352 30.56 9.61 17.80
CA ARG A 352 30.30 8.33 17.15
C ARG A 352 31.63 7.58 17.23
N GLY A 353 31.83 6.85 18.31
CA GLY A 353 32.90 5.89 18.45
C GLY A 353 32.71 4.92 17.31
N GLY A 354 33.59 4.99 16.31
CA GLY A 354 33.67 4.02 15.24
C GLY A 354 33.92 2.66 15.86
N LYS A 355 32.83 1.96 16.22
CA LYS A 355 32.88 0.57 16.62
C LYS A 355 33.18 -0.19 15.35
N LYS A 356 34.48 -0.40 15.13
CA LYS A 356 35.04 -1.31 14.14
C LYS A 356 34.32 -2.65 14.33
N ALA A 357 33.38 -2.95 13.44
CA ALA A 357 32.65 -4.20 13.45
C ALA A 357 33.68 -5.32 13.23
N ALA A 358 34.06 -5.99 14.31
CA ALA A 358 34.64 -7.31 14.22
C ALA A 358 33.53 -8.21 13.66
N GLY A 359 33.73 -8.72 12.44
CA GLY A 359 32.84 -9.65 11.78
C GLY A 359 32.72 -10.92 12.61
N GLY A 360 31.65 -11.03 13.39
CA GLY A 360 31.07 -12.29 13.79
C GLY A 360 30.30 -12.83 12.60
N ALA A 361 30.76 -13.96 12.05
CA ALA A 361 30.07 -14.68 11.01
C ALA A 361 28.69 -15.12 11.50
N VAL A 362 27.65 -14.39 11.10
CA VAL A 362 26.29 -14.91 11.10
C VAL A 362 26.19 -15.78 9.86
N THR A 363 26.24 -17.10 10.07
CA THR A 363 25.86 -18.11 9.08
C THR A 363 24.36 -17.99 8.82
N ALA A 364 23.98 -17.02 7.99
CA ALA A 364 22.71 -17.04 7.30
C ALA A 364 22.80 -18.12 6.22
N GLY A 365 22.04 -19.21 6.41
CA GLY A 365 21.83 -20.24 5.40
C GLY A 365 21.08 -19.67 4.21
N LYS A 366 21.80 -18.99 3.31
CA LYS A 366 21.31 -18.65 1.97
C LYS A 366 21.50 -19.86 1.07
N ALA A 367 20.43 -20.61 0.84
CA ALA A 367 20.31 -21.47 -0.33
C ALA A 367 20.21 -20.58 -1.57
N ALA A 368 21.36 -20.18 -2.11
CA ALA A 368 21.46 -19.43 -3.34
C ALA A 368 21.30 -20.39 -4.53
N THR A 369 20.07 -20.49 -5.05
CA THR A 369 19.79 -21.13 -6.34
C THR A 369 20.39 -20.28 -7.45
N LYS A 370 21.56 -20.69 -7.92
CA LYS A 370 22.33 -20.08 -9.01
C LYS A 370 21.57 -20.21 -10.34
N ARG A 371 20.64 -19.29 -10.64
CA ARG A 371 20.05 -19.16 -11.99
C ARG A 371 21.07 -18.50 -12.93
N GLY A 372 21.77 -19.35 -13.69
CA GLY A 372 22.58 -18.92 -14.83
C GLY A 372 21.70 -18.38 -15.94
N ARG A 373 21.77 -17.08 -16.20
CA ARG A 373 21.15 -16.42 -17.35
C ARG A 373 21.99 -16.72 -18.59
N LYS A 374 21.58 -17.73 -19.36
CA LYS A 374 22.14 -18.01 -20.69
C LYS A 374 21.62 -16.94 -21.65
N LYS A 375 22.54 -16.17 -22.24
CA LYS A 375 22.29 -15.34 -23.42
C LYS A 375 22.28 -16.29 -24.62
N ASP A 376 21.14 -16.42 -25.29
CA ASP A 376 21.11 -16.91 -26.67
C ASP A 376 20.92 -15.71 -27.60
N ALA A 377 21.75 -15.70 -28.64
CA ALA A 377 21.76 -14.79 -29.78
C ALA A 377 21.06 -15.44 -30.98
#